data_AF-A0A7G8BRY3-F1
#
_entry.id   AF-A0A7G8BRY3-F1
#
_cell.length_a   1.000
_cell.length_b   1.000
_cell.length_c   1.000
_cell.angle_alpha   90.00
_cell.angle_beta   90.00
_cell.angle_gamma   90.00
#
_symmetry.space_group_name_H-M   'P 1'
#
loop_
_entity.id
_entity.type
_entity.pdbx_description
1 polymer ?
#
loop_
_entity_poly.entity_id
_entity_poly.type
_entity_poly.pdbx_seq_one_letter_code
_entity_poly.pdbx_strand_id
1 'polypeptide(L)'
;MATAEEAIAGVLEETIEALTSLDLERLILLEERTLQLVASGAEIHPTFSLLEKRAVLKYTLEETRTNLDALERLRSGKEQERWEL
;
A
#
# COMPACT_ATOMS: atom_id res chain seq x y z
N MET A 1 -15.99 13.74 -16.48
CA MET A 1 -14.94 14.04 -15.48
C MET A 1 -15.11 13.01 -14.39
N ALA A 2 -14.04 12.33 -13.98
CA ALA A 2 -14.13 11.41 -12.85
C ALA A 2 -14.39 12.22 -11.57
N THR A 3 -15.22 11.71 -10.66
CA THR A 3 -15.42 12.36 -9.36
C THR A 3 -14.18 12.19 -8.47
N ALA A 4 -14.08 12.95 -7.38
CA ALA A 4 -12.99 12.78 -6.42
C ALA A 4 -12.99 11.37 -5.81
N GLU A 5 -14.18 10.81 -5.58
CA GLU A 5 -14.36 9.44 -5.09
C GLU A 5 -13.83 8.40 -6.09
N GLU A 6 -14.11 8.55 -7.39
CA GLU A 6 -13.61 7.66 -8.42
C GLU A 6 -12.08 7.73 -8.53
N ALA A 7 -11.51 8.94 -8.42
CA ALA A 7 -10.06 9.13 -8.42
C ALA A 7 -9.39 8.45 -7.22
N ILE A 8 -9.97 8.56 -6.03
CA ILE A 8 -9.47 7.90 -4.81
C ILE A 8 -9.64 6.39 -4.91
N ALA A 9 -10.80 5.92 -5.37
CA ALA A 9 -11.04 4.49 -5.55
C ALA A 9 -10.01 3.88 -6.50
N GLY A 10 -9.66 4.58 -7.58
CA GLY A 10 -8.60 4.17 -8.50
C GLY A 10 -7.23 4.12 -7.82
N VAL A 11 -6.84 5.18 -7.10
CA VAL A 11 -5.54 5.18 -6.37
C VAL A 11 -5.46 4.06 -5.33
N LEU A 12 -6.55 3.80 -4.59
CA LEU A 12 -6.59 2.70 -3.61
C LEU A 12 -6.42 1.34 -4.29
N GLU A 13 -7.08 1.12 -5.42
CA GLU A 13 -6.98 -0.13 -6.19
C GLU A 13 -5.57 -0.35 -6.74
N GLU A 14 -5.01 0.67 -7.40
CA GLU A 14 -3.62 0.61 -7.89
C GLU A 14 -2.61 0.40 -6.76
N THR A 15 -2.87 0.95 -5.56
CA THR A 15 -2.01 0.75 -4.38
C THR A 15 -2.07 -0.69 -3.88
N ILE A 16 -3.25 -1.30 -3.83
CA ILE A 16 -3.41 -2.70 -3.46
C ILE A 16 -2.67 -3.61 -4.45
N GLU A 17 -2.80 -3.36 -5.75
CA GLU A 17 -2.08 -4.10 -6.80
C GLU A 17 -0.56 -3.98 -6.65
N ALA A 18 -0.06 -2.76 -6.44
CA ALA A 18 1.37 -2.49 -6.30
C ALA A 18 1.95 -3.14 -5.02
N LEU A 19 1.23 -3.10 -3.90
CA LEU A 19 1.64 -3.79 -2.67
C LEU A 19 1.68 -5.32 -2.85
N THR A 20 0.66 -5.89 -3.52
CA THR A 20 0.57 -7.34 -3.75
C THR A 20 1.70 -7.85 -4.65
N SER A 21 2.15 -7.02 -5.59
CA SER A 21 3.26 -7.32 -6.50
C SER A 21 4.63 -6.86 -6.01
N LEU A 22 4.70 -6.19 -4.85
CA LEU A 22 5.90 -5.54 -4.30
C LEU A 22 6.55 -4.56 -5.30
N ASP A 23 5.75 -3.87 -6.10
CA ASP A 23 6.18 -2.87 -7.08
C ASP A 23 6.47 -1.52 -6.38
N LEU A 24 7.70 -1.37 -5.88
CA LEU A 24 8.12 -0.19 -5.13
C LEU A 24 8.12 1.09 -5.96
N GLU A 25 8.46 1.02 -7.25
CA GLU A 25 8.48 2.19 -8.13
C GLU A 25 7.07 2.75 -8.30
N ARG A 26 6.09 1.86 -8.51
CA ARG A 26 4.70 2.25 -8.63
C ARG A 26 4.14 2.81 -7.31
N LEU A 27 4.55 2.28 -6.16
CA LEU A 27 4.14 2.80 -4.85
C LEU A 27 4.59 4.24 -4.62
N ILE A 28 5.81 4.60 -5.03
CA ILE A 28 6.32 5.98 -4.95
C ILE A 28 5.46 6.93 -5.79
N LEU A 29 5.13 6.54 -7.02
CA LEU A 29 4.27 7.36 -7.90
C LEU A 29 2.83 7.51 -7.36
N LEU A 30 2.31 6.47 -6.70
CA LEU A 30 0.99 6.50 -6.09
C LEU A 30 0.95 7.38 -4.83
N GLU A 31 2.05 7.48 -4.09
CA GLU A 31 2.18 8.42 -2.97
C GLU A 31 2.00 9.87 -3.46
N GLU A 32 2.69 10.27 -4.53
CA GLU A 32 2.55 11.61 -5.11
C GLU A 32 1.11 11.90 -5.57
N ARG A 33 0.47 10.95 -6.25
CA ARG A 33 -0.94 11.07 -6.67
C ARG A 33 -1.89 11.19 -5.48
N THR A 34 -1.62 10.45 -4.41
CA THR A 34 -2.41 10.52 -3.17
C THR A 34 -2.30 11.91 -2.55
N LEU A 35 -1.08 12.46 -2.45
CA LEU A 35 -0.86 13.80 -1.92
C LEU A 35 -1.57 14.88 -2.75
N GLN A 36 -1.56 14.77 -4.08
CA GLN A 36 -2.29 15.68 -4.96
C GLN A 36 -3.81 15.61 -4.74
N LEU A 37 -4.37 14.42 -4.56
CA LEU A 37 -5.79 14.26 -4.26
C LEU A 37 -6.15 14.88 -2.91
N VAL A 38 -5.33 14.70 -1.87
CA VAL A 38 -5.55 15.35 -0.57
C VAL A 38 -5.44 16.87 -0.68
N ALA A 39 -4.44 17.37 -1.41
CA ALA A 39 -4.23 18.81 -1.60
C ALA A 39 -5.34 19.49 -2.42
N SER A 40 -6.08 18.73 -3.25
CA SER A 40 -7.19 19.27 -4.05
C SER A 40 -8.34 19.83 -3.21
N GLY A 41 -8.43 19.43 -1.92
CA GLY A 41 -9.50 19.88 -1.02
C GLY A 41 -10.89 19.43 -1.47
N ALA A 42 -10.99 18.45 -2.38
CA ALA A 42 -12.26 17.91 -2.80
C ALA A 42 -13.00 17.30 -1.61
N GLU A 43 -14.28 17.63 -1.46
CA GLU A 43 -15.13 17.02 -0.45
C GLU A 43 -15.40 15.58 -0.86
N ILE A 44 -15.04 14.63 0.01
CA ILE A 44 -15.15 13.20 -0.27
C ILE A 44 -16.21 12.63 0.65
N HIS A 45 -17.27 12.09 0.05
CA HIS A 45 -18.26 11.34 0.81
C HIS A 45 -17.88 9.86 0.83
N PRO A 46 -17.69 9.23 1.99
CA PRO A 46 -17.36 7.82 2.06
C PRO A 46 -18.48 6.99 1.42
N THR A 47 -18.19 6.37 0.29
CA THR A 47 -19.07 5.38 -0.33
C THR A 47 -18.75 3.99 0.24
N PHE A 48 -19.69 3.05 0.13
CA PHE A 48 -19.46 1.67 0.52
C PHE A 48 -18.22 1.07 -0.17
N SER A 49 -18.05 1.35 -1.46
CA SER A 49 -16.89 0.89 -2.24
C SER A 49 -15.56 1.46 -1.72
N LEU A 50 -15.51 2.74 -1.33
CA LEU A 50 -14.32 3.34 -0.75
C LEU A 50 -13.97 2.72 0.61
N LEU A 51 -14.98 2.42 1.44
CA LEU A 51 -14.78 1.76 2.73
C LEU A 51 -14.26 0.34 2.55
N GLU A 52 -14.78 -0.41 1.58
CA GLU A 52 -14.33 -1.76 1.24
C GLU A 52 -12.87 -1.74 0.75
N LYS A 53 -12.53 -0.87 -0.20
CA LYS A 53 -11.16 -0.72 -0.70
C LYS A 53 -10.18 -0.32 0.41
N ARG A 54 -10.61 0.56 1.33
CA ARG A 54 -9.80 0.93 2.51
C ARG A 54 -9.58 -0.27 3.44
N ALA A 55 -10.58 -1.12 3.65
CA ALA A 55 -10.44 -2.31 4.48
C ALA A 55 -9.46 -3.31 3.86
N VAL A 56 -9.55 -3.54 2.54
CA VAL A 56 -8.60 -4.37 1.80
C VAL A 56 -7.19 -3.81 1.89
N LEU A 57 -6.99 -2.51 1.61
CA LEU A 57 -5.68 -1.87 1.72
C LEU A 57 -5.07 -2.03 3.12
N LYS A 58 -5.87 -1.85 4.18
CA LYS A 58 -5.41 -2.05 5.55
C LYS A 58 -4.93 -3.48 5.77
N TYR A 59 -5.70 -4.47 5.34
CA TYR A 59 -5.33 -5.88 5.44
C TYR A 59 -4.05 -6.19 4.66
N THR A 60 -3.94 -5.73 3.41
CA THR A 60 -2.76 -5.92 2.57
C THR A 60 -1.51 -5.33 3.22
N LEU A 61 -1.59 -4.11 3.79
CA LEU A 61 -0.45 -3.50 4.49
C LEU A 61 -0.01 -4.29 5.73
N GLU A 62 -0.96 -4.81 6.51
CA GLU A 62 -0.68 -5.65 7.68
C GLU A 62 0.01 -6.97 7.27
N GLU A 63 -0.44 -7.57 6.17
CA GLU A 63 0.17 -8.77 5.58
C GLU A 63 1.59 -8.49 5.05
N THR A 64 1.75 -7.44 4.22
CA THR A 64 3.05 -7.04 3.69
C THR A 64 4.05 -6.75 4.81
N ARG A 65 3.63 -6.08 5.88
CA ARG A 65 4.48 -5.84 7.06
C ARG A 65 4.89 -7.14 7.74
N THR A 66 3.95 -8.06 7.95
CA THR A 66 4.24 -9.36 8.57
C THR A 66 5.24 -10.16 7.73
N ASN A 67 5.08 -10.12 6.40
CA ASN A 67 6.00 -10.77 5.47
C ASN A 67 7.40 -10.13 5.51
N LEU A 68 7.49 -8.80 5.59
CA LEU A 68 8.76 -8.10 5.74
C LEU A 68 9.45 -8.47 7.05
N ASP A 69 8.74 -8.46 8.18
CA ASP A 69 9.29 -8.85 9.49
C ASP A 69 9.84 -10.29 9.46
N ALA A 70 9.15 -11.21 8.77
CA ALA A 70 9.61 -12.59 8.61
C ALA A 70 10.89 -12.68 7.77
N LEU A 71 10.99 -11.93 6.66
CA LEU A 71 12.18 -11.86 5.82
C LEU A 71 13.38 -11.26 6.57
N GLU A 72 13.17 -10.22 7.37
CA GLU A 72 14.21 -9.60 8.20
C GLU A 72 14.76 -10.56 9.26
N ARG A 73 13.88 -11.36 9.89
CA ARG A 73 14.28 -12.42 10.83
C ARG A 73 15.09 -13.51 10.14
N LEU A 74 14.65 -13.96 8.96
CA LEU A 74 15.37 -14.97 8.18
C LEU A 74 16.75 -14.46 7.73
N ARG A 75 16.86 -13.19 7.32
CA ARG A 75 18.15 -12.56 6.98
C ARG A 75 19.07 -12.54 8.18
N SER A 76 18.59 -12.04 9.32
CA SER A 76 19.37 -11.93 10.55
C SER A 76 19.84 -13.30 11.05
N GLY A 77 18.97 -14.31 11.02
CA GLY A 77 19.33 -15.69 11.39
C GLY A 77 20.39 -16.31 10.47
N LYS A 78 20.26 -16.12 9.14
CA LYS A 78 21.25 -16.60 8.18
C LYS A 78 22.59 -15.86 8.28
N GLU A 79 22.57 -14.56 8.57
CA GLU A 79 23.79 -13.81 8.83
C GLU A 79 24.50 -14.37 10.07
N GLN A 80 23.76 -14.65 11.14
CA GLN A 80 24.32 -15.22 12.37
C GLN A 80 24.92 -16.62 12.15
N GLU A 81 24.21 -17.52 11.45
CA GLU A 81 24.74 -18.85 11.08
C GLU A 81 26.02 -18.77 10.21
N ARG A 82 26.16 -17.72 9.40
CA ARG A 82 27.31 -17.52 8.50
C ARG A 82 28.57 -17.03 9.22
N TRP A 83 28.46 -16.44 10.41
CA TRP A 83 29.60 -16.05 11.24
C TRP A 83 30.04 -17.13 12.24
N GLU A 84 29.25 -18.20 12.41
CA GLU A 84 29.53 -19.33 13.30
C GLU A 84 30.24 -20.52 12.60
N LEU A 85 30.49 -20.42 11.29
CA LEU A 85 31.24 -21.39 10.46
C LEU A 85 32.62 -20.86 10.08
#